data_AF-A0A9W8VFT5-F1
#
_entry.id   AF-A0A9W8VFT5-F1
#
_cell.length_a   1.000
_cell.length_b   1.000
_cell.length_c   1.000
_cell.angle_alpha   90.00
_cell.angle_beta   90.00
_cell.angle_gamma   90.00
#
_symmetry.space_group_name_H-M   'P 1'
#
loop_
_entity.id
_entity.type
_entity.pdbx_description
1 polymer ?
#
loop_
_entity_poly.entity_id
_entity_poly.type
_entity_poly.pdbx_seq_one_letter_code
_entity_poly.pdbx_strand_id
1 'polypeptide(L)'
;MKTVEVTRPKNVQPGVRVPGTMEIFLGILRKEGIRGVNRGVNAVALRQISGWASRIGIARFAEGQIRTLQSKPADAKLSIWEKMAASTVGGALSCWNQPFEVLRVEMQSLASGQTISSKPTMASAAKRILATSGPLGFFRGVVPRIGVAAWATICMVGFGDIAKEYIGDALVKLKYPYGGFLDGIHMWSPHMRSGPTRIMGPAVTVKMVEASNNTAPKPARHFADCNRPNGIMYIQQPKGLYSACWGGLMSTRAKHLGTDGVIVDGRVRDIAEHQEIEFPVFARETSILGSNTFTRASEIDVPLQFKDDLWISPGDILVGDREGVVVVPPKLMESVIGLCQERFEIDEKTFAALRDGDEMGPTIARLRK
;
A
#
# COMPACT_ATOMS: atom_id res chain seq x y z
N MET A 1 -1.10 9.68 17.51
CA MET A 1 -0.17 10.78 17.18
C MET A 1 -0.57 11.57 15.93
N LYS A 2 -1.00 10.95 14.82
CA LYS A 2 -1.49 11.68 13.61
C LYS A 2 -2.52 12.77 13.92
N THR A 3 -3.43 12.55 14.86
CA THR A 3 -4.46 13.56 15.16
C THR A 3 -4.04 14.69 16.07
N VAL A 4 -2.83 14.64 16.64
CA VAL A 4 -2.27 15.72 17.47
C VAL A 4 -1.52 16.73 16.58
N GLU A 5 -0.94 16.30 15.46
CA GLU A 5 -0.23 17.19 14.52
C GLU A 5 -1.16 17.92 13.55
N VAL A 6 -2.26 17.28 13.12
CA VAL A 6 -3.21 17.87 12.17
C VAL A 6 -4.05 19.01 12.79
N THR A 7 -4.13 19.07 14.12
CA THR A 7 -4.95 20.06 14.83
C THR A 7 -4.15 21.18 15.50
N ARG A 8 -2.81 21.12 15.44
CA ARG A 8 -1.86 22.11 16.00
C ARG A 8 -2.02 23.56 15.50
N PRO A 9 -2.39 23.88 14.24
CA PRO A 9 -2.45 25.27 13.81
C PRO A 9 -3.68 26.04 14.31
N LYS A 10 -4.67 25.38 14.94
CA LYS A 10 -5.95 26.04 15.27
C LYS A 10 -6.00 26.72 16.64
N ASN A 11 -5.01 26.50 17.53
CA ASN A 11 -5.15 26.84 18.95
C ASN A 11 -3.91 27.51 19.60
N VAL A 12 -2.98 28.08 18.83
CA VAL A 12 -1.77 28.72 19.40
C VAL A 12 -1.88 30.24 19.32
N GLN A 13 -1.76 30.92 20.46
CA GLN A 13 -1.66 32.38 20.52
C GLN A 13 -0.40 32.86 19.77
N PRO A 14 -0.47 33.97 19.00
CA PRO A 14 0.68 34.50 18.29
C PRO A 14 1.86 34.76 19.24
N GLY A 15 3.04 34.19 18.97
CA GLY A 15 4.28 34.47 19.70
C GLY A 15 4.79 33.39 20.67
N VAL A 16 4.06 32.29 20.88
CA VAL A 16 4.51 31.19 21.78
C VAL A 16 5.29 30.13 20.99
N ARG A 17 6.52 29.81 21.43
CA ARG A 17 7.37 28.76 20.85
C ARG A 17 6.69 27.38 21.03
N VAL A 18 6.36 26.72 19.92
CA VAL A 18 5.76 25.39 19.93
C VAL A 18 6.87 24.33 20.13
N PRO A 19 6.83 23.50 21.19
CA PRO A 19 7.85 22.49 21.43
C PRO A 19 7.85 21.39 20.36
N GLY A 20 9.04 20.90 20.03
CA GLY A 20 9.27 19.93 18.96
C GLY A 20 8.68 18.56 19.25
N THR A 21 8.39 17.76 18.22
CA THR A 21 7.82 16.40 18.38
C THR A 21 8.71 15.50 19.24
N MET A 22 10.04 15.63 19.12
CA MET A 22 11.00 14.93 19.99
C MET A 22 11.02 15.45 21.43
N GLU A 23 10.81 16.75 21.62
CA GLU A 23 10.76 17.39 22.94
C GLU A 23 9.52 16.93 23.73
N ILE A 24 8.38 16.80 23.05
CA ILE A 24 7.16 16.23 23.64
C ILE A 24 7.31 14.74 23.88
N PHE A 25 7.90 13.98 22.95
CA PHE A 25 8.14 12.54 23.13
C PHE A 25 9.03 12.28 24.35
N LEU A 26 10.17 12.98 24.46
CA LEU A 26 11.06 12.89 25.63
C LEU A 26 10.38 13.40 26.89
N GLY A 27 9.51 14.41 26.80
CA GLY A 27 8.69 14.91 27.91
C GLY A 27 7.69 13.88 28.43
N ILE A 28 7.00 13.16 27.53
CA ILE A 28 6.09 12.06 27.88
C ILE A 28 6.87 10.88 28.46
N LEU A 29 8.01 10.53 27.86
CA LEU A 29 8.87 9.46 28.35
C LEU A 29 9.41 9.76 29.76
N ARG A 30 9.81 11.00 30.03
CA ARG A 30 10.27 11.45 31.35
C ARG A 30 9.16 11.53 32.40
N LYS A 31 7.93 11.94 32.01
CA LYS A 31 6.81 12.11 32.96
C LYS A 31 6.01 10.83 33.21
N GLU A 32 5.77 10.03 32.18
CA GLU A 32 4.84 8.89 32.21
C GLU A 32 5.51 7.53 31.91
N GLY A 33 6.81 7.53 31.60
CA GLY A 33 7.58 6.33 31.28
C GLY A 33 7.12 5.63 29.99
N ILE A 34 7.59 4.39 29.79
CA ILE A 34 7.25 3.55 28.63
C ILE A 34 5.73 3.28 28.54
N ARG A 35 5.04 3.25 29.67
CA ARG A 35 3.57 3.09 29.74
C ARG A 35 2.81 4.28 29.15
N GLY A 36 3.34 5.51 29.27
CA GLY A 36 2.77 6.70 28.64
C GLY A 36 2.84 6.69 27.12
N VAL A 37 3.93 6.15 26.57
CA VAL A 37 4.12 5.99 25.11
C VAL A 37 3.19 4.92 24.53
N ASN A 38 2.91 3.86 25.30
CA ASN A 38 2.03 2.77 24.88
C ASN A 38 0.52 3.06 25.03
N ARG A 39 0.12 4.23 25.56
CA ARG A 39 -1.30 4.62 25.64
C ARG A 39 -1.91 4.76 24.25
N GLY A 40 -2.77 3.80 23.90
CA GLY A 40 -3.50 3.78 22.63
C GLY A 40 -2.90 2.90 21.54
N VAL A 41 -1.73 2.28 21.76
CA VAL A 41 -1.15 1.29 20.82
C VAL A 41 -2.08 0.08 20.68
N ASN A 42 -2.61 -0.43 21.80
CA ASN A 42 -3.58 -1.53 21.79
C ASN A 42 -4.88 -1.16 21.04
N ALA A 43 -5.35 0.08 21.17
CA ALA A 43 -6.54 0.54 20.46
C ALA A 43 -6.30 0.69 18.94
N VAL A 44 -5.09 1.07 18.53
CA VAL A 44 -4.69 1.13 17.12
C VAL A 44 -4.51 -0.27 16.54
N ALA A 45 -3.91 -1.20 17.29
CA ALA A 45 -3.77 -2.61 16.92
C ALA A 45 -5.14 -3.29 16.79
N LEU A 46 -6.02 -3.16 17.80
CA LEU A 46 -7.40 -3.65 17.77
C LEU A 46 -8.19 -3.10 16.57
N ARG A 47 -7.96 -1.84 16.19
CA ARG A 47 -8.60 -1.22 15.02
C ARG A 47 -8.11 -1.78 13.69
N GLN A 48 -6.80 -2.01 13.56
CA GLN A 48 -6.24 -2.62 12.34
C GLN A 48 -6.68 -4.08 12.25
N ILE A 49 -6.56 -4.84 13.34
CA ILE A 49 -6.96 -6.25 13.40
C ILE A 49 -8.45 -6.41 13.10
N SER A 50 -9.32 -5.62 13.74
CA SER A 50 -10.77 -5.67 13.47
C SER A 50 -11.13 -5.23 12.06
N GLY A 51 -10.50 -4.17 11.53
CA GLY A 51 -10.72 -3.73 10.15
C GLY A 51 -10.31 -4.80 9.12
N TRP A 52 -9.14 -5.41 9.30
CA TRP A 52 -8.62 -6.44 8.42
C TRP A 52 -9.40 -7.77 8.55
N ALA A 53 -9.67 -8.22 9.76
CA ALA A 53 -10.47 -9.42 10.02
C ALA A 53 -11.89 -9.30 9.47
N SER A 54 -12.50 -8.10 9.58
CA SER A 54 -13.82 -7.84 8.98
C SER A 54 -13.79 -7.96 7.46
N ARG A 55 -12.78 -7.38 6.80
CA ARG A 55 -12.68 -7.41 5.32
C ARG A 55 -12.52 -8.83 4.80
N ILE A 56 -11.58 -9.58 5.37
CA ILE A 56 -11.31 -10.96 4.94
C ILE A 56 -12.48 -11.88 5.30
N GLY A 57 -13.03 -11.75 6.51
CA GLY A 57 -14.16 -12.55 6.98
C GLY A 57 -15.43 -12.33 6.16
N ILE A 58 -15.78 -11.07 5.89
CA ILE A 58 -16.98 -10.75 5.11
C ILE A 58 -16.80 -11.10 3.63
N ALA A 59 -15.62 -10.89 3.05
CA ALA A 59 -15.34 -11.33 1.69
C ALA A 59 -15.47 -12.85 1.54
N ARG A 60 -14.88 -13.64 2.46
CA ARG A 60 -15.01 -15.10 2.46
C ARG A 60 -16.44 -15.60 2.70
N PHE A 61 -17.21 -14.89 3.53
CA PHE A 61 -18.62 -15.18 3.72
C PHE A 61 -19.41 -14.90 2.43
N ALA A 62 -19.16 -13.77 1.76
CA ALA A 62 -19.78 -13.42 0.49
C ALA A 62 -19.42 -14.41 -0.62
N GLU A 63 -18.17 -14.87 -0.68
CA GLU A 63 -17.74 -15.97 -1.56
C GLU A 63 -18.57 -17.24 -1.31
N GLY A 64 -18.76 -17.63 -0.05
CA GLY A 64 -19.58 -18.78 0.32
C GLY A 64 -21.04 -18.65 -0.15
N GLN A 65 -21.63 -17.48 0.00
CA GLN A 65 -23.00 -17.21 -0.49
C GLN A 65 -23.09 -17.27 -2.02
N ILE A 66 -22.09 -16.75 -2.74
CA ILE A 66 -22.06 -16.83 -4.21
C ILE A 66 -21.94 -18.29 -4.67
N ARG A 67 -21.12 -19.12 -3.99
CA ARG A 67 -21.05 -20.57 -4.27
C ARG A 67 -22.43 -21.23 -4.12
N THR A 68 -23.14 -20.95 -3.03
CA THR A 68 -24.48 -21.51 -2.79
C THR A 68 -25.51 -21.02 -3.82
N LEU A 69 -25.50 -19.73 -4.17
CA LEU A 69 -26.42 -19.13 -5.14
C LEU A 69 -26.23 -19.65 -6.56
N GLN A 70 -25.00 -20.00 -6.95
CA GLN A 70 -24.68 -20.56 -8.26
C GLN A 70 -24.66 -22.10 -8.28
N SER A 71 -25.13 -22.75 -7.20
CA SER A 71 -25.13 -24.21 -7.06
C SER A 71 -23.75 -24.86 -7.26
N LYS A 72 -22.68 -24.16 -6.86
CA LYS A 72 -21.31 -24.67 -6.92
C LYS A 72 -20.96 -25.48 -5.66
N PRO A 73 -20.14 -26.54 -5.77
CA PRO A 73 -19.58 -27.24 -4.62
C PRO A 73 -18.83 -26.29 -3.66
N ALA A 74 -18.77 -26.63 -2.38
CA ALA A 74 -18.21 -25.75 -1.34
C ALA A 74 -16.72 -25.39 -1.54
N ASP A 75 -15.98 -26.25 -2.24
CA ASP A 75 -14.57 -26.14 -2.60
C ASP A 75 -14.33 -25.68 -4.04
N ALA A 76 -15.39 -25.42 -4.81
CA ALA A 76 -15.26 -24.98 -6.19
C ALA A 76 -14.54 -23.63 -6.28
N LYS A 77 -13.57 -23.55 -7.19
CA LYS A 77 -12.88 -22.30 -7.53
C LYS A 77 -13.92 -21.30 -8.06
N LEU A 78 -14.00 -20.14 -7.42
CA LEU A 78 -14.82 -19.02 -7.88
C LEU A 78 -14.15 -18.32 -9.05
N SER A 79 -14.96 -17.81 -9.99
CA SER A 79 -14.46 -16.95 -11.07
C SER A 79 -13.96 -15.63 -10.48
N ILE A 80 -13.11 -14.92 -11.22
CA ILE A 80 -12.58 -13.63 -10.78
C ILE A 80 -13.72 -12.62 -10.58
N TRP A 81 -14.76 -12.62 -11.42
CA TRP A 81 -15.94 -11.76 -11.25
C TRP A 81 -16.72 -12.04 -9.96
N GLU A 82 -16.84 -13.31 -9.58
CA GLU A 82 -17.47 -13.71 -8.33
C GLU A 82 -16.63 -13.31 -7.12
N LYS A 83 -15.30 -13.50 -7.20
CA LYS A 83 -14.37 -13.03 -6.17
C LYS A 83 -14.37 -11.52 -6.05
N MET A 84 -14.44 -10.79 -7.16
CA MET A 84 -14.50 -9.34 -7.21
C MET A 84 -15.81 -8.80 -6.67
N ALA A 85 -16.94 -9.45 -6.98
CA ALA A 85 -18.23 -9.13 -6.39
C ALA A 85 -18.22 -9.38 -4.87
N ALA A 86 -17.73 -10.55 -4.43
CA ALA A 86 -17.56 -10.87 -3.02
C ALA A 86 -16.61 -9.88 -2.30
N SER A 87 -15.54 -9.47 -2.96
CA SER A 87 -14.54 -8.53 -2.46
C SER A 87 -15.07 -7.10 -2.40
N THR A 88 -15.90 -6.70 -3.35
CA THR A 88 -16.60 -5.42 -3.35
C THR A 88 -17.57 -5.36 -2.17
N VAL A 89 -18.33 -6.43 -1.95
CA VAL A 89 -19.23 -6.59 -0.81
C VAL A 89 -18.44 -6.60 0.50
N GLY A 90 -17.33 -7.34 0.58
CA GLY A 90 -16.43 -7.37 1.73
C GLY A 90 -15.80 -6.02 2.06
N GLY A 91 -15.31 -5.31 1.04
CA GLY A 91 -14.76 -3.96 1.16
C GLY A 91 -15.81 -2.95 1.62
N ALA A 92 -16.99 -2.95 1.01
CA ALA A 92 -18.10 -2.06 1.34
C ALA A 92 -18.63 -2.31 2.76
N LEU A 93 -18.94 -3.56 3.10
CA LEU A 93 -19.49 -3.92 4.41
C LEU A 93 -18.45 -3.81 5.54
N SER A 94 -17.14 -3.90 5.25
CA SER A 94 -16.10 -3.63 6.26
C SER A 94 -16.13 -2.20 6.81
N CYS A 95 -16.87 -1.29 6.17
CA CYS A 95 -17.07 0.08 6.66
C CYS A 95 -18.13 0.18 7.77
N TRP A 96 -18.70 -0.93 8.24
CA TRP A 96 -19.69 -0.97 9.34
C TRP A 96 -19.24 -0.25 10.61
N ASN A 97 -17.93 -0.17 10.87
CA ASN A 97 -17.36 0.52 12.02
C ASN A 97 -17.23 2.05 11.84
N GLN A 98 -17.77 2.64 10.77
CA GLN A 98 -17.75 4.09 10.51
C GLN A 98 -18.21 4.96 11.69
N PRO A 99 -19.28 4.61 12.43
CA PRO A 99 -19.73 5.43 13.58
C PRO A 99 -18.64 5.63 14.64
N PHE A 100 -17.82 4.61 14.89
CA PHE A 100 -16.71 4.68 15.85
C PHE A 100 -15.57 5.56 15.35
N GLU A 101 -15.28 5.54 14.05
CA GLU A 101 -14.26 6.41 13.45
C GLU A 101 -14.70 7.88 13.46
N VAL A 102 -15.98 8.17 13.16
CA VAL A 102 -16.50 9.55 13.24
C VAL A 102 -16.48 10.06 14.68
N LEU A 103 -16.90 9.24 15.65
CA LEU A 103 -16.83 9.57 17.08
C LEU A 103 -15.42 9.88 17.53
N ARG A 104 -14.46 9.06 17.12
CA ARG A 104 -13.04 9.25 17.42
C ARG A 104 -12.51 10.56 16.82
N VAL A 105 -12.78 10.82 15.54
CA VAL A 105 -12.34 12.04 14.87
C VAL A 105 -12.95 13.28 15.54
N GLU A 106 -14.21 13.21 15.93
CA GLU A 106 -14.88 14.29 16.64
C GLU A 106 -14.27 14.51 18.04
N MET A 107 -13.99 13.43 18.79
CA MET A 107 -13.26 13.52 20.06
C MET A 107 -11.88 14.15 19.92
N GLN A 108 -11.16 13.81 18.84
CA GLN A 108 -9.83 14.35 18.57
C GLN A 108 -9.90 15.82 18.15
N SER A 109 -10.93 16.20 17.39
CA SER A 109 -11.24 17.60 17.08
C SER A 109 -11.53 18.41 18.35
N LEU A 110 -12.36 17.88 19.26
CA LEU A 110 -12.70 18.48 20.55
C LEU A 110 -11.49 18.64 21.46
N ALA A 111 -10.62 17.64 21.51
CA ALA A 111 -9.38 17.66 22.31
C ALA A 111 -8.40 18.75 21.84
N SER A 112 -8.58 19.25 20.62
CA SER A 112 -7.68 20.24 20.01
C SER A 112 -8.11 21.68 20.25
N GLY A 113 -9.27 21.89 20.89
CA GLY A 113 -9.91 23.17 21.10
C GLY A 113 -9.89 23.71 22.54
N GLN A 114 -9.49 22.93 23.57
CA GLN A 114 -9.72 23.27 24.98
C GLN A 114 -8.48 23.20 25.88
N THR A 115 -8.33 24.17 26.79
CA THR A 115 -7.39 24.21 27.91
C THR A 115 -7.82 23.24 29.03
N ILE A 116 -7.27 22.02 29.02
CA ILE A 116 -7.01 21.05 30.10
C ILE A 116 -8.13 20.69 31.13
N SER A 117 -9.24 21.41 31.28
CA SER A 117 -10.17 21.23 32.41
C SER A 117 -11.28 20.19 32.18
N SER A 118 -11.54 19.71 30.96
CA SER A 118 -12.46 18.59 30.74
C SER A 118 -12.05 17.77 29.52
N LYS A 119 -11.54 16.55 29.73
CA LYS A 119 -11.24 15.63 28.63
C LYS A 119 -12.57 15.21 27.96
N PRO A 120 -12.74 15.39 26.65
CA PRO A 120 -13.96 14.98 25.97
C PRO A 120 -14.12 13.46 26.08
N THR A 121 -15.34 13.01 26.40
CA THR A 121 -15.72 11.60 26.45
C THR A 121 -16.46 11.21 25.17
N MET A 122 -16.50 9.90 24.85
CA MET A 122 -17.27 9.38 23.70
C MET A 122 -18.73 9.83 23.74
N ALA A 123 -19.32 9.92 24.94
CA ALA A 123 -20.70 10.40 25.14
C ALA A 123 -20.86 11.89 24.78
N SER A 124 -19.89 12.73 25.15
CA SER A 124 -19.91 14.16 24.80
C SER A 124 -19.76 14.39 23.29
N ALA A 125 -18.91 13.61 22.62
CA ALA A 125 -18.76 13.66 21.17
C ALA A 125 -20.02 13.16 20.46
N ALA A 126 -20.63 12.07 20.93
CA ALA A 126 -21.90 11.55 20.40
C ALA A 126 -23.03 12.58 20.50
N LYS A 127 -23.18 13.22 21.67
CA LYS A 127 -24.19 14.27 21.89
C LYS A 127 -24.00 15.47 20.97
N ARG A 128 -22.74 15.84 20.70
CA ARG A 128 -22.42 16.92 19.76
C ARG A 128 -22.77 16.56 18.32
N ILE A 129 -22.39 15.37 17.85
CA ILE A 129 -22.73 14.89 16.49
C ILE A 129 -24.24 14.88 16.29
N LEU A 130 -24.99 14.36 17.27
CA LEU A 130 -26.45 14.36 17.24
C LEU A 130 -27.02 15.79 17.17
N ALA A 131 -26.45 16.73 17.92
CA ALA A 131 -26.90 18.12 17.96
C ALA A 131 -26.57 18.90 16.67
N THR A 132 -25.41 18.67 16.04
CA THR A 132 -24.99 19.44 14.85
C THR A 132 -25.41 18.82 13.52
N SER A 133 -25.50 17.50 13.45
CA SER A 133 -25.65 16.78 12.17
C SER A 133 -26.69 15.66 12.23
N GLY A 134 -27.35 15.48 13.37
CA GLY A 134 -28.32 14.41 13.58
C GLY A 134 -27.71 13.00 13.53
N PRO A 135 -28.56 11.95 13.52
CA PRO A 135 -28.12 10.55 13.50
C PRO A 135 -27.32 10.17 12.24
N LEU A 136 -27.57 10.82 11.10
CA LEU A 136 -26.81 10.58 9.86
C LEU A 136 -25.38 11.13 9.93
N GLY A 137 -25.08 12.04 10.86
CA GLY A 137 -23.73 12.57 11.10
C GLY A 137 -22.70 11.50 11.43
N PHE A 138 -23.12 10.37 12.03
CA PHE A 138 -22.25 9.22 12.34
C PHE A 138 -21.75 8.48 11.10
N PHE A 139 -22.39 8.68 9.95
CA PHE A 139 -22.07 8.01 8.69
C PHE A 139 -21.48 8.96 7.64
N ARG A 140 -21.16 10.21 8.01
CA ARG A 140 -20.52 11.17 7.10
C ARG A 140 -19.19 10.60 6.55
N GLY A 141 -18.98 10.71 5.24
CA GLY A 141 -17.79 10.20 4.57
C GLY A 141 -17.75 8.68 4.35
N VAL A 142 -18.83 7.94 4.63
CA VAL A 142 -18.88 6.48 4.41
C VAL A 142 -18.79 6.14 2.91
N VAL A 143 -19.43 6.90 2.04
CA VAL A 143 -19.47 6.66 0.58
C VAL A 143 -18.06 6.66 -0.06
N PRO A 144 -17.22 7.70 0.10
CA PRO A 144 -15.86 7.67 -0.44
C PRO A 144 -14.99 6.60 0.25
N ARG A 145 -15.25 6.26 1.51
CA ARG A 145 -14.56 5.17 2.22
C ARG A 145 -14.92 3.79 1.64
N ILE A 146 -16.18 3.56 1.28
CA ILE A 146 -16.64 2.36 0.58
C ILE A 146 -15.93 2.23 -0.76
N GLY A 147 -15.82 3.30 -1.55
CA GLY A 147 -15.12 3.28 -2.84
C GLY A 147 -13.66 2.85 -2.71
N VAL A 148 -12.91 3.46 -1.78
CA VAL A 148 -11.51 3.09 -1.52
C VAL A 148 -11.37 1.68 -0.95
N ALA A 149 -12.28 1.25 -0.07
CA ALA A 149 -12.25 -0.07 0.54
C ALA A 149 -12.62 -1.19 -0.43
N ALA A 150 -13.63 -0.98 -1.27
CA ALA A 150 -13.99 -1.87 -2.36
C ALA A 150 -12.81 -2.01 -3.34
N TRP A 151 -12.23 -0.89 -3.78
CA TRP A 151 -11.07 -0.87 -4.67
C TRP A 151 -9.85 -1.60 -4.10
N ALA A 152 -9.49 -1.30 -2.84
CA ALA A 152 -8.37 -1.96 -2.17
C ALA A 152 -8.59 -3.48 -2.03
N THR A 153 -9.83 -3.92 -1.82
CA THR A 153 -10.14 -5.36 -1.67
C THR A 153 -10.16 -6.07 -3.03
N ILE A 154 -10.68 -5.42 -4.07
CA ILE A 154 -10.55 -5.84 -5.47
C ILE A 154 -9.08 -6.06 -5.86
N CYS A 155 -8.22 -5.10 -5.56
CA CYS A 155 -6.79 -5.19 -5.87
C CYS A 155 -6.07 -6.25 -5.02
N MET A 156 -6.49 -6.54 -3.81
CA MET A 156 -5.78 -7.54 -3.00
C MET A 156 -6.29 -8.96 -3.19
N VAL A 157 -7.59 -9.15 -3.43
CA VAL A 157 -8.22 -10.47 -3.53
C VAL A 157 -8.37 -10.92 -4.98
N GLY A 158 -8.71 -10.01 -5.90
CA GLY A 158 -8.83 -10.33 -7.33
C GLY A 158 -7.48 -10.52 -8.01
N PHE A 159 -6.50 -9.66 -7.68
CA PHE A 159 -5.13 -9.76 -8.21
C PHE A 159 -4.22 -10.67 -7.40
N GLY A 160 -4.50 -10.91 -6.11
CA GLY A 160 -3.66 -11.80 -5.29
C GLY A 160 -3.48 -13.20 -5.90
N ASP A 161 -4.51 -13.66 -6.61
CA ASP A 161 -4.54 -14.95 -7.29
C ASP A 161 -4.02 -14.90 -8.75
N ILE A 162 -3.94 -13.72 -9.37
CA ILE A 162 -3.40 -13.55 -10.72
C ILE A 162 -1.88 -13.41 -10.62
N ALA A 163 -1.14 -14.38 -11.17
CA ALA A 163 0.31 -14.35 -11.16
C ALA A 163 0.82 -13.13 -11.96
N LYS A 164 1.82 -12.43 -11.43
CA LYS A 164 2.40 -11.22 -12.02
C LYS A 164 2.91 -11.47 -13.46
N GLU A 165 3.31 -12.69 -13.77
CA GLU A 165 3.69 -13.12 -15.12
C GLU A 165 2.54 -12.93 -16.12
N TYR A 166 1.30 -13.24 -15.74
CA TYR A 166 0.14 -13.01 -16.59
C TYR A 166 -0.13 -11.52 -16.84
N ILE A 167 0.20 -10.66 -15.87
CA ILE A 167 0.10 -9.20 -16.03
C ILE A 167 1.11 -8.73 -17.09
N GLY A 168 2.34 -9.23 -17.03
CA GLY A 168 3.37 -8.94 -18.02
C GLY A 168 2.95 -9.38 -19.42
N ASP A 169 2.50 -10.63 -19.57
CA ASP A 169 2.01 -11.18 -20.85
C ASP A 169 0.82 -10.38 -21.40
N ALA A 170 -0.13 -10.00 -20.54
CA ALA A 170 -1.26 -9.17 -20.92
C ALA A 170 -0.81 -7.79 -21.42
N LEU A 171 0.12 -7.14 -20.73
CA LEU A 171 0.68 -5.85 -21.14
C LEU A 171 1.47 -5.96 -22.46
N VAL A 172 2.17 -7.07 -22.70
CA VAL A 172 2.81 -7.34 -24.01
C VAL A 172 1.75 -7.46 -25.11
N LYS A 173 0.64 -8.18 -24.88
CA LYS A 173 -0.48 -8.29 -25.85
C LYS A 173 -1.12 -6.92 -26.11
N LEU A 174 -1.17 -6.04 -25.10
CA LEU A 174 -1.63 -4.65 -25.22
C LEU A 174 -0.58 -3.69 -25.83
N LYS A 175 0.60 -4.20 -26.22
CA LYS A 175 1.72 -3.41 -26.74
C LYS A 175 2.17 -2.30 -25.78
N TYR A 176 2.00 -2.53 -24.47
CA TYR A 176 2.53 -1.63 -23.47
C TYR A 176 4.06 -1.82 -23.34
N PRO A 177 4.84 -0.73 -23.19
CA PRO A 177 6.30 -0.81 -23.18
C PRO A 177 6.86 -1.85 -22.23
N TYR A 178 7.71 -2.74 -22.74
CA TYR A 178 8.37 -3.82 -21.99
C TYR A 178 7.43 -4.74 -21.19
N GLY A 179 6.14 -4.80 -21.54
CA GLY A 179 5.14 -5.51 -20.72
C GLY A 179 4.99 -4.93 -19.31
N GLY A 180 5.39 -3.67 -19.11
CA GLY A 180 5.46 -3.01 -17.81
C GLY A 180 6.53 -3.57 -16.86
N PHE A 181 7.37 -4.50 -17.31
CA PHE A 181 8.35 -5.17 -16.45
C PHE A 181 9.50 -4.24 -16.08
N LEU A 182 9.79 -4.12 -14.78
CA LEU A 182 10.91 -3.33 -14.26
C LEU A 182 12.16 -4.21 -14.14
N ASP A 183 12.85 -4.40 -15.26
CA ASP A 183 13.99 -5.30 -15.38
C ASP A 183 15.15 -4.96 -14.43
N GLY A 184 15.76 -6.00 -13.87
CA GLY A 184 16.89 -5.88 -12.95
C GLY A 184 16.53 -5.36 -11.56
N ILE A 185 15.25 -5.30 -11.19
CA ILE A 185 14.80 -5.07 -9.81
C ILE A 185 14.50 -6.40 -9.14
N HIS A 186 15.13 -6.66 -8.00
CA HIS A 186 15.03 -7.92 -7.26
C HIS A 186 14.51 -7.72 -5.84
N MET A 187 13.78 -8.71 -5.32
CA MET A 187 13.33 -8.73 -3.93
C MET A 187 14.50 -9.11 -3.00
N TRP A 188 14.85 -8.22 -2.09
CA TRP A 188 15.92 -8.41 -1.09
C TRP A 188 15.37 -8.76 0.31
N SER A 189 14.15 -8.34 0.59
CA SER A 189 13.45 -8.55 1.86
C SER A 189 11.96 -8.77 1.56
N PRO A 190 11.23 -9.62 2.32
CA PRO A 190 11.63 -10.35 3.55
C PRO A 190 12.58 -11.51 3.33
N HIS A 191 12.49 -12.17 2.17
CA HIS A 191 13.42 -13.22 1.78
C HIS A 191 13.97 -12.92 0.40
N MET A 192 15.28 -13.05 0.24
CA MET A 192 15.93 -12.71 -1.02
C MET A 192 15.41 -13.66 -2.11
N ARG A 193 14.71 -13.09 -3.11
CA ARG A 193 14.14 -13.77 -4.28
C ARG A 193 13.43 -15.10 -3.98
N SER A 194 12.80 -15.21 -2.82
CA SER A 194 12.16 -16.44 -2.37
C SER A 194 10.97 -16.15 -1.47
N GLY A 195 10.21 -17.18 -1.14
CA GLY A 195 9.02 -17.07 -0.29
C GLY A 195 7.76 -16.59 -1.04
N PRO A 196 6.66 -16.45 -0.30
CA PRO A 196 5.34 -16.14 -0.84
C PRO A 196 5.02 -14.64 -0.90
N THR A 197 5.96 -13.76 -0.52
CA THR A 197 5.71 -12.32 -0.44
C THR A 197 5.29 -11.76 -1.78
N ARG A 198 4.17 -11.01 -1.75
CA ARG A 198 3.63 -10.25 -2.86
C ARG A 198 3.25 -8.86 -2.37
N ILE A 199 3.55 -7.85 -3.16
CA ILE A 199 3.13 -6.47 -2.92
C ILE A 199 2.30 -5.98 -4.09
N MET A 200 1.26 -5.23 -3.80
CA MET A 200 0.48 -4.53 -4.81
C MET A 200 -0.05 -3.22 -4.25
N GLY A 201 0.11 -2.12 -4.98
CA GLY A 201 -0.42 -0.83 -4.55
C GLY A 201 -0.08 0.32 -5.48
N PRO A 202 -0.75 1.47 -5.32
CA PRO A 202 -0.47 2.69 -6.07
C PRO A 202 0.94 3.22 -5.75
N ALA A 203 1.63 3.67 -6.80
CA ALA A 203 2.96 4.23 -6.73
C ALA A 203 2.96 5.60 -6.02
N VAL A 204 3.88 5.76 -5.06
CA VAL A 204 4.36 7.04 -4.54
C VAL A 204 5.75 7.24 -5.13
N THR A 205 5.89 8.10 -6.12
CA THR A 205 7.15 8.27 -6.84
C THR A 205 8.07 9.26 -6.13
N VAL A 206 9.37 8.95 -6.09
CA VAL A 206 10.40 9.83 -5.52
C VAL A 206 11.55 9.95 -6.51
N LYS A 207 11.81 11.17 -6.96
CA LYS A 207 12.95 11.51 -7.79
C LYS A 207 14.13 11.84 -6.91
N MET A 208 15.21 11.09 -7.03
CA MET A 208 16.49 11.44 -6.43
C MET A 208 17.37 12.15 -7.46
N VAL A 209 18.22 13.05 -7.00
CA VAL A 209 19.24 13.74 -7.80
C VAL A 209 20.59 13.56 -7.13
N GLU A 210 21.68 13.80 -7.85
CA GLU A 210 23.01 13.86 -7.22
C GLU A 210 23.04 14.92 -6.13
N ALA A 211 23.76 14.66 -5.04
CA ALA A 211 23.87 15.60 -3.92
C ALA A 211 24.51 16.93 -4.35
N SER A 212 25.37 16.90 -5.37
CA SER A 212 26.01 18.06 -6.01
C SER A 212 25.02 19.00 -6.72
N ASN A 213 23.85 18.50 -7.13
CA ASN A 213 22.86 19.29 -7.83
C ASN A 213 22.11 20.18 -6.83
N ASN A 214 22.55 21.43 -6.69
CA ASN A 214 21.96 22.41 -5.76
C ASN A 214 20.78 23.20 -6.35
N THR A 215 20.56 23.14 -7.67
CA THR A 215 19.49 23.87 -8.36
C THR A 215 18.16 23.09 -8.36
N ALA A 216 18.22 21.77 -8.22
CA ALA A 216 17.02 20.95 -8.12
C ALA A 216 16.20 21.29 -6.85
N PRO A 217 14.86 21.20 -6.90
CA PRO A 217 14.02 21.49 -5.74
C PRO A 217 14.35 20.58 -4.55
N LYS A 218 13.92 21.00 -3.36
CA LYS A 218 14.03 20.20 -2.13
C LYS A 218 12.61 19.95 -1.61
N PRO A 219 12.24 18.70 -1.31
CA PRO A 219 10.93 18.42 -0.75
C PRO A 219 10.82 19.04 0.65
N ALA A 220 9.62 19.50 1.01
CA ALA A 220 9.35 20.20 2.28
C ALA A 220 9.59 19.33 3.53
N ARG A 221 9.58 18.01 3.38
CA ARG A 221 9.85 17.03 4.43
C ARG A 221 10.64 15.85 3.87
N HIS A 222 11.17 15.02 4.76
CA HIS A 222 11.88 13.81 4.34
C HIS A 222 10.95 12.89 3.53
N PHE A 223 11.42 12.40 2.38
CA PHE A 223 10.58 11.63 1.44
C PHE A 223 10.02 10.33 2.05
N ALA A 224 10.75 9.71 2.98
CA ALA A 224 10.24 8.55 3.74
C ALA A 224 8.93 8.85 4.53
N ASP A 225 8.65 10.11 4.87
CA ASP A 225 7.37 10.52 5.50
C ASP A 225 6.23 10.70 4.49
N CYS A 226 6.50 10.65 3.19
CA CYS A 226 5.51 10.73 2.12
C CYS A 226 4.90 9.38 1.75
N ASN A 227 5.37 8.30 2.37
CA ASN A 227 4.77 6.98 2.30
C ASN A 227 3.27 7.01 2.65
N ARG A 228 2.48 6.27 1.86
CA ARG A 228 1.01 6.21 1.97
C ARG A 228 0.56 4.82 2.41
N PRO A 229 -0.49 4.70 3.24
CA PRO A 229 -1.09 3.42 3.57
C PRO A 229 -1.52 2.66 2.31
N ASN A 230 -1.21 1.37 2.25
CA ASN A 230 -1.47 0.46 1.11
C ASN A 230 -0.83 0.93 -0.22
N GLY A 231 0.11 1.86 -0.18
CA GLY A 231 0.86 2.31 -1.34
C GLY A 231 2.22 1.63 -1.42
N ILE A 232 2.88 1.78 -2.56
CA ILE A 232 4.27 1.33 -2.76
C ILE A 232 5.11 2.54 -3.15
N MET A 233 6.19 2.78 -2.41
CA MET A 233 7.12 3.85 -2.76
C MET A 233 8.05 3.38 -3.87
N TYR A 234 8.08 4.12 -4.98
CA TYR A 234 9.00 3.89 -6.08
C TYR A 234 10.04 5.01 -6.10
N ILE A 235 11.31 4.66 -5.97
CA ILE A 235 12.42 5.61 -5.89
C ILE A 235 13.29 5.44 -7.13
N GLN A 236 13.50 6.53 -7.87
CA GLN A 236 14.47 6.56 -8.95
C GLN A 236 15.76 7.25 -8.48
N GLN A 237 16.83 6.48 -8.41
CA GLN A 237 18.17 6.99 -8.15
C GLN A 237 18.86 7.41 -9.45
N PRO A 238 19.72 8.46 -9.45
CA PRO A 238 20.61 8.72 -10.58
C PRO A 238 21.41 7.46 -10.95
N LYS A 239 21.48 7.17 -12.25
CA LYS A 239 22.20 6.00 -12.77
C LYS A 239 23.70 6.13 -12.50
N GLY A 240 24.38 5.01 -12.31
CA GLY A 240 25.83 4.96 -12.09
C GLY A 240 26.28 5.24 -10.64
N LEU A 241 25.39 5.68 -9.75
CA LEU A 241 25.74 5.86 -8.34
C LEU A 241 25.98 4.51 -7.64
N TYR A 242 27.02 4.48 -6.81
CA TYR A 242 27.41 3.29 -6.07
C TYR A 242 26.87 3.21 -4.63
N SER A 243 26.27 4.30 -4.14
CA SER A 243 25.67 4.42 -2.80
C SER A 243 24.22 3.97 -2.75
N ALA A 244 23.73 3.59 -1.57
CA ALA A 244 22.32 3.32 -1.32
C ALA A 244 21.51 4.61 -1.08
N CYS A 245 20.27 4.64 -1.56
CA CYS A 245 19.31 5.72 -1.29
C CYS A 245 18.21 5.35 -0.30
N TRP A 246 18.17 4.09 0.14
CA TRP A 246 17.21 3.56 1.10
C TRP A 246 17.88 2.58 2.07
N GLY A 247 17.44 2.58 3.34
CA GLY A 247 18.06 1.86 4.46
C GLY A 247 17.06 1.59 5.58
N GLY A 248 17.48 0.88 6.63
CA GLY A 248 16.57 0.22 7.57
C GLY A 248 15.64 1.18 8.32
N LEU A 249 16.15 2.33 8.76
CA LEU A 249 15.35 3.40 9.38
C LEU A 249 14.17 3.86 8.51
N MET A 250 14.38 3.94 7.19
CA MET A 250 13.33 4.35 6.26
C MET A 250 12.28 3.24 6.10
N SER A 251 12.69 1.97 6.07
CA SER A 251 11.78 0.83 6.09
C SER A 251 10.95 0.76 7.37
N THR A 252 11.56 0.99 8.54
CA THR A 252 10.85 1.08 9.82
C THR A 252 9.77 2.16 9.78
N ARG A 253 10.11 3.33 9.21
CA ARG A 253 9.16 4.44 9.05
C ARG A 253 8.05 4.11 8.05
N ALA A 254 8.39 3.54 6.91
CA ALA A 254 7.43 3.15 5.88
C ALA A 254 6.43 2.10 6.41
N LYS A 255 6.94 1.07 7.11
CA LYS A 255 6.11 0.06 7.78
C LYS A 255 5.17 0.70 8.81
N HIS A 256 5.65 1.65 9.61
CA HIS A 256 4.80 2.40 10.55
C HIS A 256 3.69 3.20 9.84
N LEU A 257 3.97 3.73 8.65
CA LEU A 257 3.00 4.49 7.85
C LEU A 257 1.99 3.58 7.12
N GLY A 258 2.22 2.26 7.11
CA GLY A 258 1.34 1.26 6.50
C GLY A 258 1.55 1.08 5.00
N THR A 259 2.74 1.41 4.50
CA THR A 259 3.14 1.15 3.10
C THR A 259 3.40 -0.33 2.91
N ASP A 260 3.04 -0.87 1.74
CA ASP A 260 3.12 -2.30 1.46
C ASP A 260 4.50 -2.74 0.97
N GLY A 261 5.35 -1.79 0.55
CA GLY A 261 6.75 -2.03 0.22
C GLY A 261 7.44 -0.83 -0.39
N VAL A 262 8.70 -1.01 -0.74
CA VAL A 262 9.49 -0.03 -1.51
C VAL A 262 10.13 -0.72 -2.71
N ILE A 263 10.18 -0.01 -3.82
CA ILE A 263 10.88 -0.38 -5.04
C ILE A 263 11.90 0.71 -5.36
N VAL A 264 13.17 0.32 -5.51
CA VAL A 264 14.28 1.23 -5.72
C VAL A 264 14.96 0.92 -7.05
N ASP A 265 14.76 1.78 -8.03
CA ASP A 265 15.57 1.83 -9.26
C ASP A 265 16.94 2.44 -8.92
N GLY A 266 17.74 1.65 -8.20
CA GLY A 266 18.96 2.06 -7.52
C GLY A 266 19.38 1.05 -6.46
N ARG A 267 20.12 1.52 -5.44
CA ARG A 267 20.70 0.66 -4.40
C ARG A 267 20.07 0.85 -3.03
N VAL A 268 20.01 -0.24 -2.27
CA VAL A 268 19.57 -0.28 -0.87
C VAL A 268 20.71 -0.72 0.05
N ARG A 269 20.60 -0.40 1.33
CA ARG A 269 21.48 -0.91 2.39
C ARG A 269 20.68 -1.48 3.56
N ASP A 270 21.34 -2.04 4.56
CA ASP A 270 20.72 -2.54 5.80
C ASP A 270 19.75 -3.71 5.57
N ILE A 271 20.12 -4.68 4.71
CA ILE A 271 19.27 -5.83 4.34
C ILE A 271 18.75 -6.60 5.55
N ALA A 272 19.61 -6.86 6.54
CA ALA A 272 19.22 -7.56 7.76
C ALA A 272 18.10 -6.83 8.52
N GLU A 273 18.16 -5.50 8.60
CA GLU A 273 17.14 -4.70 9.29
C GLU A 273 15.78 -4.78 8.56
N HIS A 274 15.78 -4.77 7.22
CA HIS A 274 14.55 -4.94 6.44
C HIS A 274 13.90 -6.30 6.68
N GLN A 275 14.73 -7.35 6.73
CA GLN A 275 14.30 -8.74 6.91
C GLN A 275 13.78 -8.97 8.34
N GLU A 276 14.45 -8.40 9.34
CA GLU A 276 14.02 -8.46 10.75
C GLU A 276 12.61 -7.88 10.94
N ILE A 277 12.31 -6.78 10.25
CA ILE A 277 10.98 -6.19 10.26
C ILE A 277 10.07 -6.72 9.16
N GLU A 278 10.45 -7.77 8.43
CA GLU A 278 9.68 -8.36 7.31
C GLU A 278 9.10 -7.31 6.35
N PHE A 279 9.84 -6.23 6.07
CA PHE A 279 9.36 -5.16 5.19
C PHE A 279 9.78 -5.47 3.75
N PRO A 280 8.85 -5.50 2.78
CA PRO A 280 9.19 -5.79 1.40
C PRO A 280 10.07 -4.70 0.78
N VAL A 281 11.27 -5.09 0.34
CA VAL A 281 12.24 -4.20 -0.30
C VAL A 281 12.70 -4.80 -1.61
N PHE A 282 12.47 -4.04 -2.67
CA PHE A 282 12.88 -4.36 -4.04
C PHE A 282 13.91 -3.34 -4.49
N ALA A 283 15.02 -3.79 -5.05
CA ALA A 283 16.06 -2.89 -5.53
C ALA A 283 16.89 -3.52 -6.63
N ARG A 284 17.63 -2.70 -7.39
CA ARG A 284 18.59 -3.22 -8.36
C ARG A 284 19.74 -3.93 -7.67
N GLU A 285 20.36 -3.24 -6.73
CA GLU A 285 21.59 -3.72 -6.08
C GLU A 285 21.66 -3.29 -4.61
N THR A 286 22.68 -3.76 -3.90
CA THR A 286 22.97 -3.34 -2.53
C THR A 286 24.22 -2.46 -2.45
N SER A 287 24.37 -1.74 -1.34
CA SER A 287 25.56 -0.95 -1.02
C SER A 287 25.71 -0.84 0.50
N ILE A 288 26.94 -0.73 1.00
CA ILE A 288 27.21 -0.39 2.41
C ILE A 288 27.17 1.13 2.65
N LEU A 289 27.40 1.93 1.61
CA LEU A 289 27.43 3.39 1.69
C LEU A 289 26.01 3.97 1.67
N GLY A 290 25.73 4.94 2.54
CA GLY A 290 24.47 5.68 2.58
C GLY A 290 24.42 6.87 1.62
N SER A 291 23.28 7.55 1.56
CA SER A 291 22.99 8.57 0.54
C SER A 291 23.60 9.95 0.77
N ASN A 292 23.89 10.33 2.03
CA ASN A 292 24.10 11.73 2.46
C ASN A 292 25.11 12.54 1.62
N THR A 293 26.10 11.89 1.01
CA THR A 293 27.13 12.56 0.19
C THR A 293 26.95 12.39 -1.32
N PHE A 294 26.05 11.50 -1.76
CA PHE A 294 25.96 11.06 -3.16
C PHE A 294 24.63 11.44 -3.80
N THR A 295 23.53 11.35 -3.05
CA THR A 295 22.20 11.61 -3.60
C THR A 295 21.24 12.19 -2.57
N ARG A 296 20.27 12.97 -3.04
CA ARG A 296 19.20 13.56 -2.23
C ARG A 296 17.87 13.50 -2.97
N ALA A 297 16.77 13.48 -2.21
CA ALA A 297 15.45 13.62 -2.80
C ALA A 297 15.27 15.03 -3.37
N SER A 298 14.64 15.10 -4.54
CA SER A 298 14.34 16.35 -5.24
C SER A 298 12.84 16.59 -5.30
N GLU A 299 12.10 15.61 -5.82
CA GLU A 299 10.68 15.72 -6.10
C GLU A 299 9.97 14.45 -5.66
N ILE A 300 8.69 14.60 -5.31
CA ILE A 300 7.81 13.51 -4.88
C ILE A 300 6.53 13.66 -5.69
N ASP A 301 5.91 12.54 -6.07
CA ASP A 301 4.72 12.49 -6.90
C ASP A 301 4.89 13.15 -8.28
N VAL A 302 6.04 12.86 -8.92
CA VAL A 302 6.30 13.22 -10.32
C VAL A 302 6.44 11.97 -11.19
N PRO A 303 6.09 12.01 -12.48
CA PRO A 303 6.38 10.92 -13.40
C PRO A 303 7.89 10.64 -13.50
N LEU A 304 8.27 9.37 -13.49
CA LEU A 304 9.66 8.91 -13.56
C LEU A 304 9.85 7.95 -14.73
N GLN A 305 10.82 8.24 -15.59
CA GLN A 305 11.14 7.42 -16.74
C GLN A 305 12.06 6.27 -16.32
N PHE A 306 11.58 5.04 -16.33
CA PHE A 306 12.42 3.89 -15.96
C PHE A 306 13.41 3.53 -17.06
N LYS A 307 12.90 3.41 -18.29
CA LYS A 307 13.66 3.06 -19.50
C LYS A 307 12.85 3.44 -20.73
N ASP A 308 13.47 4.17 -21.66
CA ASP A 308 12.86 4.58 -22.94
C ASP A 308 11.43 5.13 -22.77
N ASP A 309 10.42 4.44 -23.30
CA ASP A 309 9.01 4.82 -23.24
C ASP A 309 8.24 4.24 -22.03
N LEU A 310 8.92 3.52 -21.12
CA LEU A 310 8.33 3.02 -19.88
C LEU A 310 8.46 4.04 -18.74
N TRP A 311 7.31 4.53 -18.30
CA TRP A 311 7.17 5.50 -17.22
C TRP A 311 6.41 4.92 -16.04
N ILE A 312 6.75 5.40 -14.84
CA ILE A 312 5.98 5.21 -13.62
C ILE A 312 5.43 6.56 -13.21
N SER A 313 4.12 6.70 -13.24
CA SER A 313 3.41 7.88 -12.76
C SER A 313 2.90 7.67 -11.33
N PRO A 314 2.71 8.75 -10.55
CA PRO A 314 2.04 8.64 -9.26
C PRO A 314 0.67 7.98 -9.42
N GLY A 315 0.39 6.97 -8.61
CA GLY A 315 -0.87 6.21 -8.67
C GLY A 315 -0.89 5.05 -9.66
N ASP A 316 0.14 4.85 -10.49
CA ASP A 316 0.29 3.61 -11.24
C ASP A 316 0.38 2.42 -10.30
N ILE A 317 -0.19 1.29 -10.70
CA ILE A 317 -0.25 0.11 -9.84
C ILE A 317 1.04 -0.69 -10.03
N LEU A 318 1.81 -0.79 -8.95
CA LEU A 318 3.00 -1.62 -8.90
C LEU A 318 2.61 -2.97 -8.32
N VAL A 319 3.03 -4.05 -8.99
CA VAL A 319 2.85 -5.42 -8.51
C VAL A 319 4.23 -6.08 -8.47
N GLY A 320 4.61 -6.60 -7.30
CA GLY A 320 5.93 -7.18 -7.07
C GLY A 320 5.87 -8.51 -6.34
N ASP A 321 6.72 -9.44 -6.74
CA ASP A 321 6.93 -10.73 -6.07
C ASP A 321 8.39 -11.19 -6.25
N ARG A 322 8.72 -12.40 -5.79
CA ARG A 322 10.10 -12.94 -5.88
C ARG A 322 10.71 -12.92 -7.30
N GLU A 323 9.88 -12.93 -8.35
CA GLU A 323 10.34 -12.93 -9.75
C GLU A 323 10.60 -11.50 -10.28
N GLY A 324 10.27 -10.45 -9.53
CA GLY A 324 10.49 -9.05 -9.90
C GLY A 324 9.22 -8.19 -9.86
N VAL A 325 9.21 -7.07 -10.58
CA VAL A 325 8.15 -6.05 -10.47
C VAL A 325 7.58 -5.68 -11.85
N VAL A 326 6.28 -5.44 -11.91
CA VAL A 326 5.58 -4.89 -13.08
C VAL A 326 4.82 -3.62 -12.70
N VAL A 327 4.73 -2.65 -13.61
CA VAL A 327 3.90 -1.46 -13.50
C VAL A 327 2.69 -1.55 -14.43
N VAL A 328 1.50 -1.24 -13.90
CA VAL A 328 0.23 -1.25 -14.61
C VAL A 328 -0.44 0.12 -14.50
N PRO A 329 -0.60 0.86 -15.61
CA PRO A 329 -1.41 2.07 -15.60
C PRO A 329 -2.86 1.76 -15.23
N PRO A 330 -3.53 2.56 -14.36
CA PRO A 330 -4.90 2.30 -13.94
C PRO A 330 -5.89 2.18 -15.11
N LYS A 331 -5.64 2.92 -16.20
CA LYS A 331 -6.45 2.90 -17.44
C LYS A 331 -6.41 1.57 -18.19
N LEU A 332 -5.35 0.76 -18.01
CA LEU A 332 -5.21 -0.55 -18.67
C LEU A 332 -5.70 -1.70 -17.79
N MET A 333 -6.09 -1.40 -16.54
CA MET A 333 -6.35 -2.40 -15.52
C MET A 333 -7.43 -3.41 -15.94
N GLU A 334 -8.56 -2.93 -16.46
CA GLU A 334 -9.67 -3.77 -16.87
C GLU A 334 -9.28 -4.71 -18.01
N SER A 335 -8.57 -4.20 -19.02
CA SER A 335 -8.07 -4.99 -20.14
C SER A 335 -7.04 -6.03 -19.69
N VAL A 336 -6.14 -5.65 -18.78
CA VAL A 336 -5.13 -6.56 -18.21
C VAL A 336 -5.82 -7.72 -17.48
N ILE A 337 -6.81 -7.45 -16.62
CA ILE A 337 -7.54 -8.49 -15.90
C ILE A 337 -8.18 -9.49 -16.86
N GLY A 338 -8.88 -8.99 -17.90
CA GLY A 338 -9.53 -9.84 -18.89
C GLY A 338 -8.56 -10.75 -19.63
N LEU A 339 -7.41 -10.21 -20.04
CA LEU A 339 -6.36 -10.96 -20.73
C LEU A 339 -5.64 -11.95 -19.82
N CYS A 340 -5.40 -11.59 -18.56
CA CYS A 340 -4.84 -12.52 -17.58
C CYS A 340 -5.76 -13.71 -17.35
N GLN A 341 -7.07 -13.49 -17.28
CA GLN A 341 -8.05 -14.58 -17.12
C GLN A 341 -8.05 -15.51 -18.34
N GLU A 342 -8.17 -14.96 -19.55
CA GLU A 342 -8.12 -15.71 -20.80
C GLU A 342 -6.85 -16.59 -20.83
N ARG A 343 -5.71 -16.01 -20.49
CA ARG A 343 -4.43 -16.72 -20.50
C ARG A 343 -4.33 -17.79 -19.43
N PHE A 344 -4.81 -17.52 -18.22
CA PHE A 344 -4.83 -18.49 -17.13
C PHE A 344 -5.64 -19.74 -17.49
N GLU A 345 -6.82 -19.56 -18.09
CA GLU A 345 -7.69 -20.68 -18.51
C GLU A 345 -7.05 -21.52 -19.63
N ILE A 346 -6.35 -20.88 -20.57
CA ILE A 346 -5.61 -21.57 -21.63
C ILE A 346 -4.41 -22.33 -21.04
N ASP A 347 -3.70 -21.74 -20.09
CA ASP A 347 -2.52 -22.35 -19.47
C ASP A 347 -2.90 -23.52 -18.56
N GLU A 348 -4.01 -23.47 -17.81
CA GLU A 348 -4.51 -24.64 -17.08
C GLU A 348 -4.79 -25.83 -18.01
N LYS A 349 -5.46 -25.59 -19.15
CA LYS A 349 -5.71 -26.64 -20.17
C LYS A 349 -4.41 -27.15 -20.80
N THR A 350 -3.49 -26.24 -21.07
CA THR A 350 -2.17 -26.59 -21.63
C THR A 350 -1.39 -27.45 -20.66
N PHE A 351 -1.32 -27.08 -19.37
CA PHE A 351 -0.65 -27.88 -18.35
C PHE A 351 -1.26 -29.26 -18.17
N ALA A 352 -2.59 -29.39 -18.22
CA ALA A 352 -3.26 -30.68 -18.15
C ALA A 352 -2.84 -31.58 -19.32
N ALA A 353 -2.94 -31.08 -20.55
CA ALA A 353 -2.55 -31.82 -21.75
C ALA A 353 -1.07 -32.26 -21.73
N LEU A 354 -0.16 -31.37 -21.34
CA LEU A 354 1.27 -31.70 -21.25
C LEU A 354 1.58 -32.73 -20.16
N ARG A 355 0.84 -32.72 -19.04
CA ARG A 355 0.96 -33.72 -17.98
C ARG A 355 0.43 -35.09 -18.40
N ASP A 356 -0.56 -35.10 -19.28
CA ASP A 356 -1.10 -36.32 -19.90
C ASP A 356 -0.21 -36.86 -21.03
N GLY A 357 0.89 -36.16 -21.35
CA GLY A 357 1.90 -36.60 -22.32
C GLY A 357 1.79 -36.00 -23.71
N ASP A 358 0.88 -35.03 -23.94
CA ASP A 358 0.78 -34.35 -25.22
C ASP A 358 2.08 -33.58 -25.53
N GLU A 359 2.44 -33.53 -26.82
CA GLU A 359 3.58 -32.74 -27.27
C GLU A 359 3.30 -31.22 -27.20
N MET A 360 4.34 -30.45 -26.90
CA MET A 360 4.25 -28.99 -26.68
C MET A 360 3.70 -28.22 -27.90
N GLY A 361 4.30 -28.42 -29.07
CA GLY A 361 3.98 -27.67 -30.29
C GLY A 361 2.51 -27.81 -30.71
N PRO A 362 2.00 -29.04 -30.89
CA PRO A 362 0.59 -29.28 -31.22
C PRO A 362 -0.39 -28.75 -30.17
N THR A 363 -0.06 -28.89 -28.89
CA THR A 363 -0.89 -28.41 -27.78
C THR A 363 -1.05 -26.89 -27.81
N ILE A 364 0.05 -26.15 -28.00
CA ILE A 364 0.01 -24.68 -28.15
C ILE A 364 -0.84 -24.28 -29.36
N ALA A 365 -0.62 -24.89 -30.53
CA ALA A 365 -1.35 -24.55 -31.75
C ALA A 365 -2.87 -24.79 -31.62
N ARG A 366 -3.26 -25.80 -30.84
CA ARG A 366 -4.66 -26.12 -30.54
C ARG A 366 -5.30 -25.14 -29.55
N LEU A 367 -4.58 -24.74 -28.50
CA LEU A 367 -5.15 -24.07 -27.32
C LEU A 367 -4.88 -22.56 -27.24
N ARG A 368 -3.79 -22.04 -27.82
CA ARG A 368 -3.36 -20.63 -27.72
C ARG A 368 -3.63 -19.81 -28.99
N LYS A 369 -4.76 -20.03 -29.66
CA LYS A 369 -5.12 -19.34 -30.91
C LYS A 369 -5.32 -17.83 -30.74
#